data_AF-A0A7C6ADZ3-F1
#
_entry.id   AF-A0A7C6ADZ3-F1
#
_cell.length_a   1.000
_cell.length_b   1.000
_cell.length_c   1.000
_cell.angle_alpha   90.00
_cell.angle_beta   90.00
_cell.angle_gamma   90.00
#
_symmetry.space_group_name_H-M   'P 1'
#
loop_
_entity.id
_entity.type
_entity.pdbx_description
1 polymer ?
#
loop_
_entity_poly.entity_id
_entity_poly.type
_entity_poly.pdbx_seq_one_letter_code
_entity_poly.pdbx_strand_id
1 'polypeptide(L)'
;MKKNLLLCKSGKVILLLITELFFSFAYLLSDELSVKKPVEIQGSQVIKLNSSITGQEYVLYVCLPRGYEDTTRNFPAIYVLDGQWDFALVHALYGQQYYDGFIPGAIIVGITWGGENPDYDKRRAFDLTPTDVGKPTDFGNASNFLGFIKNEAIPYIDSRFRTKRDDRALIGSSFGGLFVLYTLLKESEVFNRYILTSPAWNWDNSVIYKYIYEFSNTKLKRQIRLYMAVGEYEDVKGFEKLKKTLEELKLDNLEIETKVIQGAGHSGAKAEGFTRGLQFVFARPCIDLDHALLKQYVGEYEGNDGSRVKMEIDGSKLVAVFPGGMRINICAESDKAFYVKGAFFNIQPDLDRKGNVKGFKIDQYNGSMFLKKVK
;
A
#
# COMPACT_ATOMS: atom_id res chain seq x y z
N MET A 1 84.06 -54.89 7.34
CA MET A 1 83.19 -55.41 8.43
C MET A 1 81.86 -54.65 8.42
N LYS A 2 80.77 -55.37 8.68
CA LYS A 2 79.33 -55.06 8.53
C LYS A 2 78.86 -53.59 8.45
N LYS A 3 78.00 -53.36 7.44
CA LYS A 3 77.07 -52.25 7.19
C LYS A 3 75.85 -52.24 8.14
N ASN A 4 75.13 -51.11 8.08
CA ASN A 4 73.74 -50.81 8.49
C ASN A 4 73.61 -50.33 9.94
N LEU A 5 72.83 -49.30 10.30
CA LEU A 5 71.56 -48.80 9.77
C LEU A 5 71.31 -47.42 10.44
N LEU A 6 70.80 -46.40 9.73
CA LEU A 6 69.61 -45.63 10.15
C LEU A 6 69.33 -44.47 9.18
N LEU A 7 68.25 -44.71 8.45
CA LEU A 7 67.56 -43.86 7.52
C LEU A 7 66.60 -42.91 8.27
N CYS A 8 66.30 -41.79 7.61
CA CYS A 8 64.95 -41.22 7.48
C CYS A 8 64.36 -40.49 8.71
N LYS A 9 64.49 -39.15 8.76
CA LYS A 9 63.55 -38.29 9.52
C LYS A 9 63.27 -36.89 8.95
N SER A 10 63.99 -36.38 7.95
CA SER A 10 63.87 -34.96 7.54
C SER A 10 62.78 -34.66 6.50
N GLY A 11 62.33 -35.62 5.69
CA GLY A 11 61.35 -35.37 4.61
C GLY A 11 59.89 -35.23 5.07
N LYS A 12 59.51 -35.83 6.21
CA LYS A 12 58.12 -35.76 6.72
C LYS A 12 57.78 -34.42 7.38
N VAL A 13 58.77 -33.73 7.97
CA VAL A 13 58.53 -32.47 8.70
C VAL A 13 58.28 -31.30 7.74
N ILE A 14 58.99 -31.25 6.60
CA ILE A 14 58.81 -30.19 5.59
C ILE A 14 57.47 -30.35 4.85
N LEU A 15 57.03 -31.58 4.59
CA LEU A 15 55.73 -31.84 3.96
C LEU A 15 54.56 -31.48 4.89
N LEU A 16 54.69 -31.74 6.20
CA LEU A 16 53.71 -31.35 7.23
C LEU A 16 53.59 -29.82 7.38
N LEU A 17 54.71 -29.09 7.33
CA LEU A 17 54.72 -27.62 7.42
C LEU A 17 54.09 -26.94 6.19
N ILE A 18 54.27 -27.50 4.98
CA ILE A 18 53.64 -26.96 3.77
C ILE A 18 52.13 -27.27 3.74
N THR A 19 51.71 -28.43 4.23
CA THR A 19 50.27 -28.75 4.36
C THR A 19 49.57 -27.93 5.43
N GLU A 20 50.23 -27.61 6.55
CA GLU A 20 49.65 -26.72 7.56
C GLU A 20 49.61 -25.26 7.11
N LEU A 21 50.59 -24.78 6.33
CA LEU A 21 50.54 -23.45 5.71
C LEU A 21 49.39 -23.34 4.69
N PHE A 22 49.13 -24.40 3.90
CA PHE A 22 47.97 -24.44 2.99
C PHE A 22 46.63 -24.55 3.73
N PHE A 23 46.56 -25.27 4.84
CA PHE A 23 45.35 -25.34 5.67
C PHE A 23 45.06 -24.03 6.40
N SER A 24 46.08 -23.31 6.86
CA SER A 24 45.91 -22.00 7.49
C SER A 24 45.61 -20.88 6.47
N PHE A 25 46.12 -20.97 5.23
CA PHE A 25 45.71 -20.06 4.15
C PHE A 25 44.27 -20.33 3.65
N ALA A 26 43.82 -21.59 3.67
CA ALA A 26 42.43 -21.95 3.35
C ALA A 26 41.44 -21.46 4.42
N TYR A 27 41.83 -21.45 5.70
CA TYR A 27 41.00 -20.89 6.77
C TYR A 27 40.89 -19.36 6.69
N LEU A 28 41.94 -18.66 6.23
CA LEU A 28 41.93 -17.21 5.99
C LEU A 28 41.07 -16.80 4.78
N LEU A 29 40.73 -17.74 3.87
CA LEU A 29 39.80 -17.52 2.76
C LEU A 29 38.35 -17.95 3.09
N SER A 30 38.14 -18.65 4.20
CA SER A 30 36.78 -19.04 4.66
C SER A 30 36.11 -18.00 5.56
N ASP A 31 36.83 -16.94 5.91
CA ASP A 31 36.29 -15.77 6.59
C ASP A 31 35.84 -14.69 5.58
N GLU A 32 35.26 -15.12 4.45
CA GLU A 32 34.13 -14.34 3.92
C GLU A 32 33.08 -14.34 5.02
N LEU A 33 33.21 -13.37 5.94
CA LEU A 33 32.14 -12.87 6.79
C LEU A 33 30.88 -12.99 5.95
N SER A 34 29.99 -13.89 6.37
CA SER A 34 28.66 -14.03 5.84
C SER A 34 28.00 -12.65 5.92
N VAL A 35 28.20 -11.83 4.90
CA VAL A 35 27.53 -10.55 4.74
C VAL A 35 26.11 -10.97 4.48
N LYS A 36 25.33 -11.02 5.56
CA LYS A 36 23.90 -11.31 5.51
C LYS A 36 23.32 -10.25 4.58
N LYS A 37 23.04 -10.64 3.33
CA LYS A 37 22.34 -9.76 2.39
C LYS A 37 20.97 -9.48 2.99
N PRO A 38 20.53 -8.22 3.05
CA PRO A 38 19.20 -7.90 3.52
C PRO A 38 18.17 -8.56 2.62
N VAL A 39 17.04 -8.99 3.19
CA VAL A 39 15.89 -9.42 2.41
C VAL A 39 15.24 -8.18 1.82
N GLU A 40 15.02 -8.17 0.51
CA GLU A 40 14.41 -7.06 -0.21
C GLU A 40 12.97 -7.38 -0.61
N ILE A 41 12.11 -6.36 -0.60
CA ILE A 41 10.78 -6.44 -1.20
C ILE A 41 10.94 -6.17 -2.70
N GLN A 42 10.60 -7.16 -3.53
CA GLN A 42 10.73 -7.04 -4.99
C GLN A 42 9.94 -5.84 -5.53
N GLY A 43 10.56 -5.08 -6.44
CA GLY A 43 9.92 -3.91 -7.06
C GLY A 43 9.85 -2.68 -6.15
N SER A 44 10.46 -2.75 -4.96
CA SER A 44 10.65 -1.60 -4.08
C SER A 44 12.01 -0.94 -4.26
N GLN A 45 12.08 0.35 -3.91
CA GLN A 45 13.32 1.13 -3.92
C GLN A 45 13.34 2.10 -2.74
N VAL A 46 14.54 2.56 -2.39
CA VAL A 46 14.78 3.48 -1.28
C VAL A 46 15.23 4.83 -1.82
N ILE A 47 14.57 5.89 -1.35
CA ILE A 47 14.89 7.28 -1.69
C ILE A 47 15.17 8.02 -0.38
N LYS A 48 16.29 8.75 -0.31
CA LYS A 48 16.57 9.66 0.81
C LYS A 48 16.19 11.08 0.42
N LEU A 49 15.60 11.82 1.35
CA LEU A 49 15.14 13.18 1.13
C LEU A 49 15.41 14.03 2.38
N ASN A 50 16.26 15.05 2.24
CA ASN A 50 16.49 16.04 3.29
C ASN A 50 15.39 17.10 3.23
N SER A 51 14.70 17.31 4.36
CA SER A 51 13.67 18.33 4.48
C SER A 51 14.27 19.67 4.87
N SER A 52 13.96 20.71 4.08
CA SER A 52 14.27 22.09 4.46
C SER A 52 13.29 22.62 5.50
N ILE A 53 12.09 22.03 5.58
CA ILE A 53 11.03 22.44 6.51
C ILE A 53 11.31 21.93 7.93
N THR A 54 11.73 20.66 8.07
CA THR A 54 11.97 20.06 9.39
C THR A 54 13.44 20.00 9.76
N GLY A 55 14.36 20.21 8.81
CA GLY A 55 15.80 20.00 9.00
C GLY A 55 16.20 18.53 9.16
N GLN A 56 15.28 17.58 8.90
CA GLN A 56 15.48 16.15 9.08
C GLN A 56 15.65 15.42 7.73
N GLU A 57 16.51 14.40 7.69
CA GLU A 57 16.53 13.41 6.60
C GLU A 57 15.36 12.43 6.78
N TYR A 58 14.54 12.27 5.76
CA TYR A 58 13.56 11.19 5.68
C TYR A 58 13.99 10.16 4.63
N VAL A 59 13.52 8.94 4.82
CA VAL A 59 13.68 7.85 3.86
C VAL A 59 12.30 7.45 3.36
N LEU A 60 12.15 7.39 2.05
CA LEU A 60 10.95 6.95 1.36
C LEU A 60 11.18 5.56 0.78
N TYR A 61 10.40 4.59 1.22
CA TYR A 61 10.30 3.27 0.60
C TYR A 61 9.21 3.33 -0.47
N VAL A 62 9.57 3.15 -1.74
CA VAL A 62 8.64 3.26 -2.86
C VAL A 62 8.47 1.91 -3.53
N CYS A 63 7.23 1.42 -3.64
CA CYS A 63 6.89 0.24 -4.43
C CYS A 63 5.95 0.62 -5.57
N LEU A 64 6.27 0.19 -6.78
CA LEU A 64 5.44 0.42 -7.96
C LEU A 64 4.44 -0.72 -8.14
N PRO A 65 3.23 -0.45 -8.64
CA PRO A 65 2.26 -1.50 -8.94
C PRO A 65 2.78 -2.40 -10.06
N ARG A 66 2.33 -3.65 -10.07
CA ARG A 66 2.64 -4.57 -11.18
C ARG A 66 2.12 -4.00 -12.50
N GLY A 67 2.89 -4.20 -13.57
CA GLY A 67 2.56 -3.70 -14.90
C GLY A 67 2.71 -2.18 -15.05
N TYR A 68 3.38 -1.52 -14.09
CA TYR A 68 3.63 -0.08 -14.16
C TYR A 68 4.31 0.32 -15.46
N GLU A 69 5.34 -0.41 -15.93
CA GLU A 69 6.04 -0.11 -17.19
C GLU A 69 5.29 -0.50 -18.47
N ASP A 70 4.28 -1.36 -18.36
CA ASP A 70 3.47 -1.80 -19.51
C ASP A 70 2.37 -0.78 -19.87
N THR A 71 2.28 0.33 -19.12
CA THR A 71 1.23 1.34 -19.29
C THR A 71 1.75 2.76 -19.05
N THR A 72 1.11 3.70 -19.72
CA THR A 72 1.31 5.14 -19.52
C THR A 72 0.32 5.74 -18.52
N ARG A 73 -0.54 4.92 -17.91
CA ARG A 73 -1.54 5.40 -16.94
C ARG A 73 -0.89 5.93 -15.67
N ASN A 74 -1.56 6.91 -15.08
CA ASN A 74 -1.26 7.39 -13.74
C ASN A 74 -1.96 6.52 -12.69
N PHE A 75 -1.31 6.33 -11.54
CA PHE A 75 -1.77 5.49 -10.44
C PHE A 75 -2.05 6.33 -9.18
N PRO A 76 -3.06 5.99 -8.38
CA PRO A 76 -3.18 6.51 -7.03
C PRO A 76 -1.91 6.24 -6.21
N ALA A 77 -1.66 7.04 -5.18
CA ALA A 77 -0.52 6.86 -4.29
C ALA A 77 -0.98 6.62 -2.84
N ILE A 78 -0.38 5.64 -2.16
CA ILE A 78 -0.62 5.29 -0.76
C ILE A 78 0.59 5.69 0.06
N TYR A 79 0.44 6.73 0.88
CA TYR A 79 1.48 7.18 1.80
C TYR A 79 1.29 6.47 3.14
N VAL A 80 2.32 5.76 3.58
CA VAL A 80 2.31 4.91 4.79
C VAL A 80 3.24 5.54 5.82
N LEU A 81 2.69 5.98 6.94
CA LEU A 81 3.47 6.44 8.09
C LEU A 81 4.14 5.26 8.78
N ASP A 82 5.16 5.53 9.60
CA ASP A 82 5.92 4.49 10.30
C ASP A 82 6.47 3.42 9.32
N GLY A 83 7.02 3.86 8.18
CA GLY A 83 7.44 3.00 7.07
C GLY A 83 8.43 1.90 7.45
N GLN A 84 9.24 2.10 8.50
CA GLN A 84 10.12 1.07 9.07
C GLN A 84 9.39 -0.17 9.60
N TRP A 85 8.12 -0.01 10.02
CA TRP A 85 7.29 -1.11 10.52
C TRP A 85 6.18 -1.47 9.54
N ASP A 86 5.50 -0.47 8.99
CA ASP A 86 4.21 -0.68 8.33
C ASP A 86 4.32 -0.77 6.80
N PHE A 87 5.46 -0.42 6.17
CA PHE A 87 5.62 -0.52 4.71
C PHE A 87 5.48 -1.97 4.22
N ALA A 88 6.19 -2.91 4.83
CA ALA A 88 6.14 -4.32 4.44
C ALA A 88 4.74 -4.92 4.67
N LEU A 89 4.09 -4.54 5.78
CA LEU A 89 2.73 -4.94 6.10
C LEU A 89 1.76 -4.42 5.03
N VAL A 90 1.72 -3.12 4.78
CA VAL A 90 0.80 -2.52 3.80
C VAL A 90 1.07 -3.03 2.40
N HIS A 91 2.33 -3.23 2.01
CA HIS A 91 2.69 -3.85 0.72
C HIS A 91 2.04 -5.24 0.54
N ALA A 92 2.16 -6.11 1.55
CA ALA A 92 1.57 -7.44 1.49
C ALA A 92 0.03 -7.40 1.42
N LEU A 93 -0.60 -6.56 2.25
CA LEU A 93 -2.05 -6.42 2.27
C LEU A 93 -2.60 -5.85 0.96
N TYR A 94 -1.96 -4.79 0.43
CA TYR A 94 -2.27 -4.23 -0.88
C TYR A 94 -2.16 -5.28 -1.98
N GLY A 95 -1.09 -6.08 -1.99
CA GLY A 95 -0.86 -7.10 -3.01
C GLY A 95 -2.02 -8.09 -3.11
N GLN A 96 -2.56 -8.53 -1.96
CA GLN A 96 -3.73 -9.41 -1.90
C GLN A 96 -5.00 -8.73 -2.41
N GLN A 97 -5.27 -7.48 -1.97
CA GLN A 97 -6.48 -6.76 -2.38
C GLN A 97 -6.47 -6.40 -3.87
N TYR A 98 -5.28 -6.10 -4.40
CA TYR A 98 -5.08 -5.86 -5.81
C TYR A 98 -5.25 -7.14 -6.63
N TYR A 99 -4.66 -8.26 -6.18
CA TYR A 99 -4.81 -9.57 -6.81
C TYR A 99 -6.28 -10.01 -6.89
N ASP A 100 -7.05 -9.80 -5.84
CA ASP A 100 -8.47 -10.16 -5.82
C ASP A 100 -9.36 -9.13 -6.55
N GLY A 101 -8.77 -8.11 -7.19
CA GLY A 101 -9.50 -7.12 -7.99
C GLY A 101 -10.34 -6.13 -7.18
N PHE A 102 -10.21 -6.10 -5.84
CA PHE A 102 -10.98 -5.20 -4.97
C PHE A 102 -10.57 -3.73 -5.11
N ILE A 103 -9.27 -3.49 -5.29
CA ILE A 103 -8.68 -2.15 -5.38
C ILE A 103 -7.87 -2.01 -6.69
N PRO A 104 -7.69 -0.78 -7.22
CA PRO A 104 -6.85 -0.56 -8.39
C PRO A 104 -5.37 -0.71 -8.03
N GLY A 105 -4.52 -0.74 -9.05
CA GLY A 105 -3.08 -0.64 -8.84
C GLY A 105 -2.71 0.71 -8.22
N ALA A 106 -1.78 0.74 -7.27
CA ALA A 106 -1.33 1.96 -6.60
C ALA A 106 0.19 1.95 -6.36
N ILE A 107 0.78 3.13 -6.32
CA ILE A 107 2.15 3.35 -5.87
C ILE A 107 2.14 3.43 -4.34
N ILE A 108 2.97 2.65 -3.66
CA ILE A 108 3.09 2.70 -2.19
C ILE A 108 4.34 3.49 -1.82
N VAL A 109 4.21 4.44 -0.90
CA VAL A 109 5.28 5.30 -0.40
C VAL A 109 5.31 5.22 1.13
N GLY A 110 6.16 4.37 1.70
CA GLY A 110 6.43 4.35 3.13
C GLY A 110 7.35 5.49 3.53
N ILE A 111 6.97 6.27 4.54
CA ILE A 111 7.77 7.38 5.07
C ILE A 111 8.39 6.93 6.38
N THR A 112 9.72 7.01 6.48
CA THR A 112 10.46 6.78 7.72
C THR A 112 11.59 7.82 7.88
N TRP A 113 12.32 7.76 8.98
CA TRP A 113 13.36 8.71 9.34
C TRP A 113 14.74 8.20 8.96
N GLY A 114 15.55 9.08 8.37
CA GLY A 114 16.94 8.83 8.01
C GLY A 114 17.95 9.34 9.05
N GLY A 115 19.19 9.45 8.62
CA GLY A 115 20.35 9.73 9.48
C GLY A 115 21.04 8.45 9.98
N GLU A 116 22.14 8.63 10.73
CA GLU A 116 22.88 7.54 11.34
C GLU A 116 22.12 7.02 12.58
N ASN A 117 21.74 5.75 12.57
CA ASN A 117 21.02 5.06 13.66
C ASN A 117 19.80 5.85 14.20
N PRO A 118 18.78 6.10 13.37
CA PRO A 118 17.61 6.88 13.78
C PRO A 118 16.86 6.22 14.94
N ASP A 119 16.58 6.99 15.99
CA ASP A 119 15.68 6.62 17.07
C ASP A 119 14.23 6.81 16.61
N TYR A 120 13.65 5.77 16.01
CA TYR A 120 12.32 5.84 15.40
C TYR A 120 11.23 6.22 16.41
N ASP A 121 11.33 5.78 17.67
CA ASP A 121 10.34 6.06 18.71
C ASP A 121 10.31 7.54 19.08
N LYS A 122 11.48 8.18 19.23
CA LYS A 122 11.54 9.63 19.46
C LYS A 122 11.12 10.41 18.23
N ARG A 123 11.63 10.03 17.06
CA ARG A 123 11.35 10.74 15.79
C ARG A 123 9.86 10.77 15.48
N ARG A 124 9.17 9.63 15.64
CA ARG A 124 7.73 9.54 15.43
C ARG A 124 6.92 10.27 16.50
N ALA A 125 7.35 10.22 17.76
CA ALA A 125 6.69 10.96 18.83
C ALA A 125 6.72 12.47 18.54
N PHE A 126 7.85 12.97 18.06
CA PHE A 126 8.02 14.36 17.66
C PHE A 126 7.16 14.73 16.45
N ASP A 127 7.30 14.01 15.33
CA ASP A 127 6.68 14.37 14.05
C ASP A 127 5.18 14.05 13.95
N LEU A 128 4.67 13.07 14.70
CA LEU A 128 3.29 12.61 14.56
C LEU A 128 2.32 13.19 15.61
N THR A 129 2.81 14.00 16.55
CA THR A 129 1.97 14.62 17.58
C THR A 129 1.76 16.11 17.33
N PRO A 130 0.54 16.65 17.50
CA PRO A 130 0.20 18.00 17.05
C PRO A 130 0.51 19.15 18.02
N THR A 131 0.76 18.86 19.29
CA THR A 131 1.14 19.85 20.33
C THR A 131 2.35 19.36 21.13
N ASP A 132 3.00 20.25 21.86
CA ASP A 132 4.08 19.87 22.76
C ASP A 132 3.51 19.60 24.17
N VAL A 133 3.75 18.40 24.70
CA VAL A 133 3.32 17.97 26.03
C VAL A 133 4.50 17.55 26.92
N GLY A 134 5.74 17.80 26.48
CA GLY A 134 6.96 17.33 27.13
C GLY A 134 7.97 18.43 27.46
N LYS A 135 9.14 18.02 27.96
CA LYS A 135 10.35 18.86 28.00
C LYS A 135 10.85 19.06 26.56
N PRO A 136 11.50 20.19 26.22
CA PRO A 136 10.93 21.16 25.28
C PRO A 136 10.92 20.80 23.78
N THR A 137 11.18 19.55 23.37
CA THR A 137 11.38 19.22 21.94
C THR A 137 11.05 17.76 21.55
N ASP A 138 10.37 16.96 22.38
CA ASP A 138 10.12 15.55 22.07
C ASP A 138 8.77 15.27 21.37
N PHE A 139 7.89 16.28 21.30
CA PHE A 139 6.54 16.20 20.74
C PHE A 139 6.19 17.48 19.95
N GLY A 140 5.11 17.46 19.16
CA GLY A 140 4.48 18.68 18.67
C GLY A 140 4.90 19.19 17.29
N ASN A 141 5.60 18.38 16.49
CA ASN A 141 6.12 18.80 15.18
C ASN A 141 5.20 18.45 14.00
N ALA A 142 3.98 17.98 14.24
CA ALA A 142 3.07 17.54 13.16
C ALA A 142 2.82 18.58 12.08
N SER A 143 2.79 19.87 12.43
CA SER A 143 2.60 20.93 11.42
C SER A 143 3.77 20.97 10.42
N ASN A 144 5.02 20.87 10.90
CA ASN A 144 6.19 20.90 10.02
C ASN A 144 6.33 19.58 9.26
N PHE A 145 6.05 18.43 9.89
CA PHE A 145 6.07 17.14 9.22
C PHE A 145 5.00 17.05 8.12
N LEU A 146 3.80 17.59 8.35
CA LEU A 146 2.79 17.75 7.30
C LEU A 146 3.25 18.70 6.20
N GLY A 147 3.96 19.78 6.55
CA GLY A 147 4.63 20.67 5.61
C GLY A 147 5.62 19.93 4.71
N PHE A 148 6.49 19.08 5.28
CA PHE A 148 7.40 18.19 4.54
C PHE A 148 6.62 17.28 3.59
N ILE A 149 5.61 16.57 4.08
CA ILE A 149 4.82 15.65 3.25
C ILE A 149 4.20 16.39 2.06
N LYS A 150 3.52 17.50 2.32
CA LYS A 150 2.76 18.28 1.33
C LYS A 150 3.66 18.98 0.31
N ASN A 151 4.75 19.59 0.76
CA ASN A 151 5.53 20.53 -0.05
C ASN A 151 6.85 19.96 -0.57
N GLU A 152 7.33 18.83 -0.02
CA GLU A 152 8.61 18.23 -0.41
C GLU A 152 8.42 16.78 -0.88
N ALA A 153 7.86 15.89 -0.03
CA ALA A 153 7.76 14.47 -0.35
C ALA A 153 6.79 14.18 -1.51
N ILE A 154 5.56 14.70 -1.46
CA ILE A 154 4.57 14.49 -2.53
C ILE A 154 5.07 15.05 -3.88
N PRO A 155 5.54 16.32 -3.97
CA PRO A 155 6.10 16.83 -5.23
C PRO A 155 7.29 16.02 -5.74
N TYR A 156 8.15 15.51 -4.85
CA TYR A 156 9.26 14.65 -5.24
C TYR A 156 8.78 13.35 -5.91
N ILE A 157 7.79 12.69 -5.31
CA ILE A 157 7.18 11.46 -5.86
C ILE A 157 6.46 11.75 -7.17
N ASP A 158 5.65 12.80 -7.23
CA ASP A 158 4.88 13.21 -8.42
C ASP A 158 5.76 13.60 -9.63
N SER A 159 7.01 14.00 -9.38
CA SER A 159 7.98 14.33 -10.44
C SER A 159 8.68 13.11 -11.04
N ARG A 160 8.69 11.98 -10.34
CA ARG A 160 9.44 10.76 -10.73
C ARG A 160 8.54 9.60 -11.12
N PHE A 161 7.34 9.56 -10.57
CA PHE A 161 6.40 8.48 -10.77
C PHE A 161 5.08 9.00 -11.35
N ARG A 162 4.40 8.14 -12.12
CA ARG A 162 3.12 8.41 -12.76
C ARG A 162 2.01 8.37 -11.71
N THR A 163 1.93 9.40 -10.87
CA THR A 163 0.90 9.53 -9.84
C THR A 163 -0.35 10.25 -10.36
N LYS A 164 -1.52 9.88 -9.84
CA LYS A 164 -2.74 10.68 -9.91
C LYS A 164 -2.70 11.69 -8.77
N ARG A 165 -2.38 12.95 -9.09
CA ARG A 165 -2.15 14.02 -8.10
C ARG A 165 -3.36 14.30 -7.21
N ASP A 166 -4.57 13.96 -7.64
CA ASP A 166 -5.82 14.12 -6.89
C ASP A 166 -6.28 12.86 -6.16
N ASP A 167 -5.56 11.74 -6.29
CA ASP A 167 -5.93 10.43 -5.72
C ASP A 167 -4.81 9.88 -4.83
N ARG A 168 -4.85 10.26 -3.55
CA ARG A 168 -3.83 9.97 -2.55
C ARG A 168 -4.45 9.48 -1.25
N ALA A 169 -3.91 8.40 -0.71
CA ALA A 169 -4.24 7.89 0.61
C ALA A 169 -3.14 8.17 1.63
N LEU A 170 -3.52 8.43 2.88
CA LEU A 170 -2.63 8.44 4.04
C LEU A 170 -3.04 7.34 5.02
N ILE A 171 -2.08 6.51 5.43
CA ILE A 171 -2.28 5.37 6.32
C ILE A 171 -1.38 5.50 7.56
N GLY A 172 -1.93 5.25 8.75
CA GLY A 172 -1.14 5.23 9.98
C GLY A 172 -1.87 4.59 11.17
N SER A 173 -1.11 4.24 12.20
CA SER A 173 -1.64 3.64 13.43
C SER A 173 -1.07 4.31 14.68
N SER A 174 -1.81 4.29 15.81
CA SER A 174 -1.35 4.91 17.06
C SER A 174 -1.11 6.42 16.88
N PHE A 175 0.08 6.96 17.18
CA PHE A 175 0.44 8.34 16.79
C PHE A 175 0.34 8.59 15.28
N GLY A 176 0.64 7.60 14.43
CA GLY A 176 0.38 7.72 13.00
C GLY A 176 -1.11 7.88 12.69
N GLY A 177 -1.99 7.20 13.43
CA GLY A 177 -3.44 7.36 13.31
C GLY A 177 -3.93 8.74 13.79
N LEU A 178 -3.33 9.25 14.88
CA LEU A 178 -3.56 10.63 15.34
C LEU A 178 -3.13 11.64 14.27
N PHE A 179 -1.95 11.46 13.67
CA PHE A 179 -1.45 12.32 12.60
C PHE A 179 -2.29 12.25 11.31
N VAL A 180 -2.80 11.06 10.94
CA VAL A 180 -3.73 10.89 9.81
C VAL A 180 -4.98 11.73 10.02
N LEU A 181 -5.58 11.65 11.22
CA LEU A 181 -6.77 12.44 11.56
C LEU A 181 -6.45 13.94 11.63
N TYR A 182 -5.33 14.31 12.24
CA TYR A 182 -4.84 15.70 12.25
C TYR A 182 -4.67 16.26 10.83
N THR A 183 -4.09 15.48 9.92
CA THR A 183 -3.88 15.88 8.52
C THR A 183 -5.20 16.17 7.83
N LEU A 184 -6.21 15.30 7.99
CA LEU A 184 -7.56 15.54 7.47
C LEU A 184 -8.13 16.86 8.01
N LEU A 185 -8.03 17.08 9.33
CA LEU A 185 -8.66 18.22 10.00
C LEU A 185 -7.95 19.55 9.73
N LYS A 186 -6.66 19.55 9.40
CA LYS A 186 -5.90 20.78 9.09
C LYS A 186 -5.79 21.07 7.60
N GLU A 187 -5.64 20.06 6.77
CA GLU A 187 -5.28 20.18 5.35
C GLU A 187 -5.97 19.09 4.50
N SER A 188 -7.31 19.05 4.54
CA SER A 188 -8.16 18.06 3.86
C SER A 188 -7.96 17.95 2.34
N GLU A 189 -7.33 18.95 1.72
CA GLU A 189 -7.01 18.97 0.28
C GLU A 189 -5.74 18.18 -0.08
N VAL A 190 -4.97 17.72 0.91
CA VAL A 190 -3.73 16.95 0.64
C VAL A 190 -4.06 15.50 0.26
N PHE A 191 -4.90 14.82 1.04
CA PHE A 191 -5.33 13.45 0.76
C PHE A 191 -6.86 13.40 0.60
N ASN A 192 -7.37 12.48 -0.19
CA ASN A 192 -8.82 12.21 -0.32
C ASN A 192 -9.21 10.88 0.33
N ARG A 193 -8.24 10.11 0.81
CA ARG A 193 -8.44 8.79 1.41
C ARG A 193 -7.60 8.71 2.69
N TYR A 194 -8.23 8.33 3.79
CA TYR A 194 -7.58 8.26 5.11
C TYR A 194 -7.89 6.90 5.72
N ILE A 195 -6.85 6.19 6.15
CA ILE A 195 -6.98 4.92 6.86
C ILE A 195 -6.22 5.04 8.16
N LEU A 196 -6.91 4.85 9.28
CA LEU A 196 -6.27 4.89 10.59
C LEU A 196 -6.71 3.72 11.46
N THR A 197 -5.78 3.20 12.26
CA THR A 197 -6.05 2.11 13.20
C THR A 197 -5.53 2.45 14.58
N SER A 198 -6.38 2.29 15.59
CA SER A 198 -6.10 2.57 16.99
C SER A 198 -5.47 3.96 17.19
N PRO A 199 -6.06 5.04 16.64
CA PRO A 199 -5.43 6.35 16.70
C PRO A 199 -5.34 6.82 18.16
N ALA A 200 -4.27 7.53 18.52
CA ALA A 200 -4.08 8.06 19.87
C ALA A 200 -5.01 9.28 20.15
N TRP A 201 -6.32 9.10 20.06
CA TRP A 201 -7.32 10.18 20.14
C TRP A 201 -7.37 10.88 21.50
N ASN A 202 -6.94 10.20 22.56
CA ASN A 202 -6.91 10.71 23.93
C ASN A 202 -5.65 11.53 24.24
N TRP A 203 -4.71 11.60 23.31
CA TRP A 203 -3.46 12.33 23.45
C TRP A 203 -3.69 13.82 23.72
N ASP A 204 -2.82 14.42 24.56
CA ASP A 204 -2.91 15.79 25.08
C ASP A 204 -4.32 16.19 25.51
N ASN A 205 -4.87 15.48 26.50
CA ASN A 205 -6.24 15.73 26.97
C ASN A 205 -7.29 15.70 25.85
N SER A 206 -7.08 14.82 24.86
CA SER A 206 -7.90 14.69 23.65
C SER A 206 -7.96 15.97 22.80
N VAL A 207 -6.82 16.64 22.58
CA VAL A 207 -6.73 17.87 21.77
C VAL A 207 -7.35 17.72 20.37
N ILE A 208 -7.47 16.50 19.85
CA ILE A 208 -8.09 16.23 18.55
C ILE A 208 -9.51 16.80 18.43
N TYR A 209 -10.28 16.86 19.53
CA TYR A 209 -11.62 17.45 19.53
C TYR A 209 -11.61 18.96 19.26
N LYS A 210 -10.53 19.67 19.64
CA LYS A 210 -10.33 21.08 19.27
C LYS A 210 -10.22 21.22 17.75
N TYR A 211 -9.44 20.36 17.10
CA TYR A 211 -9.29 20.38 15.65
C TYR A 211 -10.57 19.98 14.92
N ILE A 212 -11.35 19.03 15.47
CA ILE A 212 -12.68 18.67 14.94
C ILE A 212 -13.62 19.88 15.00
N TYR A 213 -13.62 20.61 16.12
CA TYR A 213 -14.41 21.83 16.27
C TYR A 213 -13.99 22.91 15.27
N GLU A 214 -12.70 23.17 15.10
CA GLU A 214 -12.18 24.11 14.08
C GLU A 214 -12.60 23.68 12.66
N PHE A 215 -12.52 22.38 12.38
CA PHE A 215 -12.84 21.80 11.08
C PHE A 215 -14.33 21.86 10.72
N SER A 216 -15.23 21.97 11.70
CA SER A 216 -16.69 21.99 11.47
C SER A 216 -17.17 23.10 10.51
N ASN A 217 -16.40 24.18 10.34
CA ASN A 217 -16.71 25.26 9.41
C ASN A 217 -16.09 25.07 8.01
N THR A 218 -15.41 23.94 7.77
CA THR A 218 -14.69 23.68 6.52
C THR A 218 -15.63 23.17 5.44
N LYS A 219 -15.50 23.71 4.23
CA LYS A 219 -16.16 23.16 3.03
C LYS A 219 -15.17 22.26 2.29
N LEU A 220 -15.49 20.97 2.24
CA LEU A 220 -14.71 19.99 1.49
C LEU A 220 -14.93 20.15 -0.02
N LYS A 221 -13.85 20.38 -0.78
CA LYS A 221 -13.93 20.61 -2.23
C LYS A 221 -14.08 19.33 -3.05
N ARG A 222 -13.90 18.18 -2.44
CA ARG A 222 -13.99 16.85 -3.05
C ARG A 222 -14.43 15.81 -2.03
N GLN A 223 -14.88 14.66 -2.54
CA GLN A 223 -15.20 13.51 -1.69
C GLN A 223 -13.95 13.06 -0.91
N ILE A 224 -14.13 12.88 0.39
CA ILE A 224 -13.16 12.28 1.30
C ILE A 224 -13.73 10.97 1.82
N ARG A 225 -12.88 9.95 1.90
CA ARG A 225 -13.17 8.68 2.55
C ARG A 225 -12.27 8.49 3.75
N LEU A 226 -12.85 8.32 4.92
CA LEU A 226 -12.17 8.07 6.19
C LEU A 226 -12.55 6.68 6.69
N TYR A 227 -11.58 5.78 6.76
CA TYR A 227 -11.73 4.50 7.45
C TYR A 227 -11.01 4.53 8.79
N MET A 228 -11.71 4.13 9.85
CA MET A 228 -11.14 4.04 11.19
C MET A 228 -11.34 2.64 11.78
N ALA A 229 -10.33 2.09 12.43
CA ALA A 229 -10.51 0.87 13.20
C ALA A 229 -9.86 0.94 14.58
N VAL A 230 -10.29 0.07 15.48
CA VAL A 230 -9.74 -0.09 16.85
C VAL A 230 -9.79 -1.57 17.23
N GLY A 231 -8.86 -2.04 18.05
CA GLY A 231 -8.93 -3.38 18.64
C GLY A 231 -10.01 -3.47 19.72
N GLU A 232 -10.72 -4.60 19.80
CA GLU A 232 -11.75 -4.86 20.81
C GLU A 232 -11.25 -4.70 22.25
N TYR A 233 -9.97 -5.02 22.52
CA TYR A 233 -9.38 -4.91 23.86
C TYR A 233 -8.86 -3.52 24.21
N GLU A 234 -9.11 -2.51 23.38
CA GLU A 234 -8.75 -1.12 23.64
C GLU A 234 -9.95 -0.32 24.20
N ASP A 235 -9.80 1.01 24.32
CA ASP A 235 -10.92 1.88 24.71
C ASP A 235 -11.92 2.08 23.55
N VAL A 236 -12.76 1.07 23.33
CA VAL A 236 -13.82 1.09 22.31
C VAL A 236 -14.84 2.20 22.58
N LYS A 237 -15.11 2.54 23.84
CA LYS A 237 -16.05 3.63 24.18
C LYS A 237 -15.52 4.99 23.73
N GLY A 238 -14.23 5.25 23.97
CA GLY A 238 -13.55 6.44 23.48
C GLY A 238 -13.53 6.53 21.95
N PHE A 239 -13.29 5.40 21.28
CA PHE A 239 -13.37 5.29 19.82
C PHE A 239 -14.77 5.60 19.26
N GLU A 240 -15.81 5.01 19.83
CA GLU A 240 -17.20 5.27 19.42
C GLU A 240 -17.62 6.73 19.66
N LYS A 241 -17.11 7.35 20.73
CA LYS A 241 -17.30 8.79 20.97
C LYS A 241 -16.65 9.62 19.87
N LEU A 242 -15.40 9.32 19.50
CA LEU A 242 -14.70 10.01 18.41
C LEU A 242 -15.46 9.88 17.09
N LYS A 243 -15.89 8.66 16.74
CA LYS A 243 -16.72 8.39 15.57
C LYS A 243 -17.96 9.28 15.56
N LYS A 244 -18.74 9.25 16.65
CA LYS A 244 -19.98 10.02 16.76
C LYS A 244 -19.73 11.52 16.56
N THR A 245 -18.68 12.08 17.15
CA THR A 245 -18.34 13.50 16.98
C THR A 245 -18.00 13.84 15.52
N LEU A 246 -17.31 12.95 14.80
CA LEU A 246 -17.01 13.16 13.37
C LEU A 246 -18.27 13.07 12.50
N GLU A 247 -19.18 12.13 12.79
CA GLU A 247 -20.47 12.00 12.10
C GLU A 247 -21.39 13.22 12.34
N GLU A 248 -21.32 13.81 13.54
CA GLU A 248 -22.08 15.01 13.90
C GLU A 248 -21.66 16.27 13.13
N LEU A 249 -20.51 16.26 12.44
CA LEU A 249 -20.10 17.33 11.54
C LEU A 249 -21.02 17.46 10.31
N LYS A 250 -21.70 16.38 9.91
CA LYS A 250 -22.66 16.34 8.78
C LYS A 250 -22.12 16.97 7.49
N LEU A 251 -20.86 16.65 7.13
CA LEU A 251 -20.23 17.14 5.91
C LEU A 251 -20.60 16.22 4.73
N ASP A 252 -21.33 16.74 3.73
CA ASP A 252 -21.83 15.96 2.58
C ASP A 252 -20.74 15.18 1.83
N ASN A 253 -19.54 15.74 1.76
CA ASN A 253 -18.40 15.17 1.04
C ASN A 253 -17.46 14.35 1.96
N LEU A 254 -17.90 13.93 3.14
CA LEU A 254 -17.13 13.08 4.06
C LEU A 254 -17.85 11.75 4.27
N GLU A 255 -17.29 10.68 3.73
CA GLU A 255 -17.74 9.31 3.93
C GLU A 255 -16.89 8.67 5.04
N ILE A 256 -17.53 8.17 6.10
CA ILE A 256 -16.85 7.58 7.25
C ILE A 256 -17.30 6.13 7.39
N GLU A 257 -16.34 5.22 7.50
CA GLU A 257 -16.56 3.81 7.84
C GLU A 257 -15.69 3.44 9.04
N THR A 258 -16.24 2.67 9.97
CA THR A 258 -15.54 2.30 11.21
C THR A 258 -15.62 0.81 11.51
N LYS A 259 -14.58 0.24 12.14
CA LYS A 259 -14.62 -1.14 12.61
C LYS A 259 -13.93 -1.37 13.95
N VAL A 260 -14.63 -2.05 14.85
CA VAL A 260 -14.01 -2.73 16.00
C VAL A 260 -13.50 -4.09 15.54
N ILE A 261 -12.20 -4.32 15.65
CA ILE A 261 -11.54 -5.57 15.25
C ILE A 261 -11.64 -6.56 16.40
N GLN A 262 -12.48 -7.58 16.21
CA GLN A 262 -12.76 -8.61 17.21
C GLN A 262 -11.48 -9.40 17.54
N GLY A 263 -11.27 -9.69 18.83
CA GLY A 263 -10.13 -10.44 19.34
C GLY A 263 -8.76 -9.73 19.20
N ALA A 264 -8.74 -8.47 18.78
CA ALA A 264 -7.49 -7.73 18.57
C ALA A 264 -7.22 -6.71 19.68
N GLY A 265 -5.94 -6.50 19.99
CA GLY A 265 -5.42 -5.35 20.74
C GLY A 265 -4.76 -4.33 19.81
N HIS A 266 -4.01 -3.39 20.40
CA HIS A 266 -3.43 -2.22 19.71
C HIS A 266 -2.70 -2.54 18.40
N SER A 267 -1.62 -3.34 18.46
CA SER A 267 -0.85 -3.69 17.26
C SER A 267 -1.55 -4.72 16.37
N GLY A 268 -2.33 -5.63 16.98
CA GLY A 268 -3.04 -6.69 16.26
C GLY A 268 -4.14 -6.17 15.33
N ALA A 269 -4.70 -5.00 15.64
CA ALA A 269 -5.75 -4.37 14.83
C ALA A 269 -5.26 -3.88 13.47
N LYS A 270 -3.94 -3.66 13.28
CA LYS A 270 -3.39 -3.07 12.04
C LYS A 270 -3.69 -3.91 10.80
N ALA A 271 -3.48 -5.23 10.85
CA ALA A 271 -3.56 -6.07 9.66
C ALA A 271 -4.97 -6.08 9.06
N GLU A 272 -6.00 -6.36 9.87
CA GLU A 272 -7.38 -6.31 9.39
C GLU A 272 -7.83 -4.86 9.13
N GLY A 273 -7.47 -3.93 10.01
CA GLY A 273 -7.84 -2.52 9.88
C GLY A 273 -7.34 -1.91 8.56
N PHE A 274 -6.06 -2.09 8.21
CA PHE A 274 -5.53 -1.63 6.95
C PHE A 274 -6.12 -2.38 5.75
N THR A 275 -6.36 -3.68 5.86
CA THR A 275 -7.00 -4.47 4.78
C THR A 275 -8.37 -3.92 4.43
N ARG A 276 -9.24 -3.77 5.43
CA ARG A 276 -10.60 -3.26 5.25
C ARG A 276 -10.60 -1.78 4.85
N GLY A 277 -9.68 -1.00 5.41
CA GLY A 277 -9.47 0.38 5.03
C GLY A 277 -9.10 0.54 3.56
N LEU A 278 -8.17 -0.27 3.04
CA LEU A 278 -7.81 -0.27 1.62
C LEU A 278 -9.03 -0.61 0.74
N GLN A 279 -9.78 -1.66 1.09
CA GLN A 279 -11.00 -2.04 0.36
C GLN A 279 -12.03 -0.92 0.31
N PHE A 280 -12.28 -0.25 1.45
CA PHE A 280 -13.26 0.83 1.54
C PHE A 280 -12.79 2.08 0.79
N VAL A 281 -11.61 2.61 1.16
CA VAL A 281 -11.19 3.90 0.60
C VAL A 281 -10.92 3.79 -0.88
N PHE A 282 -10.38 2.67 -1.38
CA PHE A 282 -10.12 2.45 -2.81
C PHE A 282 -11.20 1.61 -3.52
N ALA A 283 -12.39 1.47 -2.91
CA ALA A 283 -13.48 0.71 -3.52
C ALA A 283 -13.71 1.15 -4.96
N ARG A 284 -13.50 0.22 -5.90
CA ARG A 284 -13.69 0.43 -7.32
C ARG A 284 -15.19 0.61 -7.63
N PRO A 285 -15.58 1.58 -8.48
CA PRO A 285 -16.97 1.73 -8.89
C PRO A 285 -17.49 0.45 -9.53
N CYS A 286 -18.73 0.08 -9.21
CA CYS A 286 -19.46 -1.00 -9.88
C CYS A 286 -20.82 -0.41 -10.28
N ILE A 287 -20.79 0.45 -11.30
CA ILE A 287 -21.94 1.25 -11.72
C ILE A 287 -22.92 0.40 -12.53
N ASP A 288 -24.19 0.77 -12.44
CA ASP A 288 -25.21 0.27 -13.36
C ASP A 288 -25.05 0.94 -14.71
N LEU A 289 -25.13 0.15 -15.78
CA LEU A 289 -25.06 0.64 -17.15
C LEU A 289 -26.43 0.56 -17.83
N ASP A 290 -26.67 1.49 -18.75
CA ASP A 290 -27.87 1.46 -19.59
C ASP A 290 -27.99 0.14 -20.35
N HIS A 291 -29.20 -0.40 -20.43
CA HIS A 291 -29.44 -1.71 -21.03
C HIS A 291 -29.11 -1.73 -22.53
N ALA A 292 -29.32 -0.63 -23.26
CA ALA A 292 -28.95 -0.54 -24.68
C ALA A 292 -27.43 -0.53 -24.86
N LEU A 293 -26.69 0.13 -23.95
CA LEU A 293 -25.24 0.07 -23.91
C LEU A 293 -24.76 -1.37 -23.63
N LEU A 294 -25.32 -2.05 -22.62
CA LEU A 294 -24.91 -3.42 -22.29
C LEU A 294 -25.14 -4.41 -23.44
N LYS A 295 -26.19 -4.24 -24.24
CA LYS A 295 -26.48 -5.10 -25.39
C LYS A 295 -25.31 -5.19 -26.39
N GLN A 296 -24.48 -4.15 -26.51
CA GLN A 296 -23.34 -4.20 -27.42
C GLN A 296 -22.26 -5.21 -26.99
N TYR A 297 -22.19 -5.49 -25.68
CA TYR A 297 -21.24 -6.41 -25.06
C TYR A 297 -21.74 -7.85 -24.97
N VAL A 298 -23.04 -8.09 -25.18
CA VAL A 298 -23.62 -9.44 -25.22
C VAL A 298 -23.12 -10.20 -26.44
N GLY A 299 -22.82 -11.48 -26.27
CA GLY A 299 -22.37 -12.36 -27.34
C GLY A 299 -21.62 -13.59 -26.84
N GLU A 300 -21.18 -14.42 -27.77
CA GLU A 300 -20.24 -15.50 -27.49
C GLU A 300 -18.82 -15.04 -27.84
N TYR A 301 -17.86 -15.38 -27.01
CA TYR A 301 -16.46 -15.02 -27.16
C TYR A 301 -15.56 -16.24 -27.03
N GLU A 302 -14.49 -16.26 -27.82
CA GLU A 302 -13.48 -17.33 -27.83
C GLU A 302 -12.09 -16.74 -27.58
N GLY A 303 -11.38 -17.31 -26.61
CA GLY A 303 -10.00 -16.97 -26.30
C GLY A 303 -9.02 -17.71 -27.21
N ASN A 304 -7.81 -17.15 -27.35
CA ASN A 304 -6.75 -17.76 -28.14
C ASN A 304 -6.30 -19.14 -27.63
N ASP A 305 -6.60 -19.45 -26.36
CA ASP A 305 -6.37 -20.73 -25.69
C ASP A 305 -7.52 -21.75 -25.91
N GLY A 306 -8.54 -21.39 -26.70
CA GLY A 306 -9.74 -22.20 -26.92
C GLY A 306 -10.79 -22.06 -25.82
N SER A 307 -10.57 -21.19 -24.82
CA SER A 307 -11.59 -20.88 -23.82
C SER A 307 -12.81 -20.25 -24.48
N ARG A 308 -14.01 -20.56 -23.97
CA ARG A 308 -15.27 -19.98 -24.45
C ARG A 308 -16.00 -19.35 -23.29
N VAL A 309 -16.57 -18.18 -23.54
CA VAL A 309 -17.39 -17.48 -22.57
C VAL A 309 -18.54 -16.80 -23.29
N LYS A 310 -19.73 -16.88 -22.71
CA LYS A 310 -20.90 -16.13 -23.16
C LYS A 310 -21.09 -14.94 -22.24
N MET A 311 -21.16 -13.74 -22.80
CA MET A 311 -21.51 -12.55 -22.04
C MET A 311 -23.03 -12.35 -22.12
N GLU A 312 -23.68 -12.29 -20.96
CA GLU A 312 -25.12 -12.08 -20.81
C GLU A 312 -25.39 -10.83 -19.97
N ILE A 313 -26.64 -10.35 -20.02
CA ILE A 313 -27.13 -9.29 -19.13
C ILE A 313 -27.90 -9.93 -17.98
N ASP A 314 -27.61 -9.50 -16.77
CA ASP A 314 -28.38 -9.82 -15.57
C ASP A 314 -28.75 -8.51 -14.86
N GLY A 315 -30.01 -8.10 -15.00
CA GLY A 315 -30.46 -6.76 -14.60
C GLY A 315 -29.71 -5.64 -15.34
N SER A 316 -28.95 -4.85 -14.59
CA SER A 316 -28.12 -3.72 -15.03
C SER A 316 -26.63 -4.06 -15.19
N LYS A 317 -26.28 -5.35 -15.17
CA LYS A 317 -24.87 -5.81 -15.14
C LYS A 317 -24.57 -6.82 -16.23
N LEU A 318 -23.29 -6.92 -16.57
CA LEU A 318 -22.76 -7.94 -17.45
C LEU A 318 -22.37 -9.18 -16.61
N VAL A 319 -22.65 -10.36 -17.13
CA VAL A 319 -22.28 -11.65 -16.51
C VAL A 319 -21.54 -12.49 -17.53
N ALA A 320 -20.39 -13.02 -17.15
CA ALA A 320 -19.68 -14.04 -17.91
C ALA A 320 -20.21 -15.43 -17.54
N VAL A 321 -20.65 -16.19 -18.53
CA VAL A 321 -21.14 -17.56 -18.38
C VAL A 321 -20.18 -18.51 -19.09
N PHE A 322 -19.57 -19.40 -18.32
CA PHE A 322 -18.60 -20.38 -18.82
C PHE A 322 -19.29 -21.73 -19.11
N PRO A 323 -18.71 -22.57 -19.99
CA PRO A 323 -19.13 -23.95 -20.15
C PRO A 323 -19.24 -24.67 -18.80
N GLY A 324 -20.32 -25.43 -18.59
CA GLY A 324 -20.64 -26.04 -17.29
C GLY A 324 -21.48 -25.18 -16.35
N GLY A 325 -21.85 -23.96 -16.76
CA GLY A 325 -22.86 -23.14 -16.07
C GLY A 325 -22.31 -22.21 -14.96
N MET A 326 -20.99 -22.14 -14.79
CA MET A 326 -20.39 -21.16 -13.87
C MET A 326 -20.67 -19.73 -14.36
N ARG A 327 -21.19 -18.89 -13.47
CA ARG A 327 -21.53 -17.48 -13.72
C ARG A 327 -20.62 -16.57 -12.89
N ILE A 328 -20.02 -15.58 -13.53
CA ILE A 328 -19.17 -14.56 -12.88
C ILE A 328 -19.76 -13.18 -13.16
N ASN A 329 -20.08 -12.46 -12.08
CA ASN A 329 -20.55 -11.08 -12.16
C ASN A 329 -19.40 -10.15 -12.56
N ILE A 330 -19.63 -9.30 -13.54
CA ILE A 330 -18.68 -8.31 -14.01
C ILE A 330 -19.16 -6.93 -13.54
N CYS A 331 -18.29 -6.22 -12.83
CA CYS A 331 -18.52 -4.85 -12.43
C CYS A 331 -18.03 -3.89 -13.51
N ALA A 332 -18.81 -2.85 -13.79
CA ALA A 332 -18.40 -1.73 -14.64
C ALA A 332 -17.78 -0.61 -13.79
N GLU A 333 -16.54 -0.23 -14.08
CA GLU A 333 -15.95 1.01 -13.56
C GLU A 333 -16.36 2.23 -14.40
N SER A 334 -16.64 1.99 -15.69
CA SER A 334 -17.15 2.96 -16.65
C SER A 334 -17.90 2.23 -17.77
N ASP A 335 -18.38 2.96 -18.78
CA ASP A 335 -18.97 2.38 -19.98
C ASP A 335 -18.00 1.48 -20.78
N LYS A 336 -16.68 1.59 -20.55
CA LYS A 336 -15.61 0.91 -21.32
C LYS A 336 -14.53 0.27 -20.44
N ALA A 337 -14.74 0.16 -19.13
CA ALA A 337 -13.79 -0.50 -18.24
C ALA A 337 -14.55 -1.36 -17.25
N PHE A 338 -14.15 -2.61 -17.17
CA PHE A 338 -14.84 -3.63 -16.40
C PHE A 338 -13.84 -4.44 -15.59
N TYR A 339 -14.32 -5.11 -14.54
CA TYR A 339 -13.51 -5.98 -13.71
C TYR A 339 -14.35 -7.02 -12.97
N VAL A 340 -13.67 -7.98 -12.34
CA VAL A 340 -14.28 -8.98 -11.49
C VAL A 340 -13.82 -8.77 -10.04
N LYS A 341 -14.74 -8.84 -9.09
CA LYS A 341 -14.41 -8.86 -7.65
C LYS A 341 -14.10 -10.30 -7.24
N GLY A 342 -13.02 -10.49 -6.48
CA GLY A 342 -12.50 -11.81 -6.08
C GLY A 342 -11.56 -12.46 -7.10
N ALA A 343 -11.16 -11.76 -8.16
CA ALA A 343 -10.20 -12.25 -9.16
C ALA A 343 -9.52 -11.11 -9.91
N PHE A 344 -8.26 -11.31 -10.34
CA PHE A 344 -7.54 -10.34 -11.16
C PHE A 344 -7.98 -10.42 -12.62
N PHE A 345 -9.12 -9.82 -12.94
CA PHE A 345 -9.55 -9.62 -14.31
C PHE A 345 -9.89 -8.15 -14.52
N ASN A 346 -9.06 -7.45 -15.29
CA ASN A 346 -9.40 -6.13 -15.81
C ASN A 346 -9.77 -6.29 -17.29
N ILE A 347 -10.99 -5.92 -17.63
CA ILE A 347 -11.62 -6.24 -18.90
C ILE A 347 -11.89 -4.93 -19.64
N GLN A 348 -11.36 -4.82 -20.85
CA GLN A 348 -11.54 -3.66 -21.73
C GLN A 348 -12.12 -4.12 -23.06
N PRO A 349 -13.22 -3.53 -23.54
CA PRO A 349 -13.75 -3.83 -24.86
C PRO A 349 -12.78 -3.35 -25.93
N ASP A 350 -12.52 -4.22 -26.90
CA ASP A 350 -11.84 -3.85 -28.14
C ASP A 350 -12.90 -3.45 -29.18
N LEU A 351 -12.85 -2.19 -29.61
CA LEU A 351 -13.83 -1.60 -30.52
C LEU A 351 -13.23 -1.41 -31.91
N ASP A 352 -14.02 -1.69 -32.94
CA ASP A 352 -13.64 -1.34 -34.31
C ASP A 352 -13.79 0.17 -34.59
N ARG A 353 -13.39 0.61 -35.78
CA ARG A 353 -13.48 2.03 -36.18
C ARG A 353 -14.92 2.58 -36.21
N LYS A 354 -15.92 1.71 -36.25
CA LYS A 354 -17.35 2.05 -36.24
C LYS A 354 -17.94 1.96 -34.82
N GLY A 355 -17.15 1.60 -33.80
CA GLY A 355 -17.57 1.44 -32.42
C GLY A 355 -18.17 0.06 -32.10
N ASN A 356 -18.10 -0.92 -33.01
CA ASN A 356 -18.60 -2.26 -32.73
C ASN A 356 -17.60 -3.06 -31.89
N VAL A 357 -18.10 -3.83 -30.92
CA VAL A 357 -17.29 -4.70 -30.07
C VAL A 357 -16.74 -5.88 -30.88
N LYS A 358 -15.43 -5.92 -31.07
CA LYS A 358 -14.69 -7.04 -31.68
C LYS A 358 -14.32 -8.12 -30.68
N GLY A 359 -14.24 -7.77 -29.41
CA GLY A 359 -13.75 -8.64 -28.37
C GLY A 359 -13.47 -7.91 -27.07
N PHE A 360 -12.77 -8.58 -26.18
CA PHE A 360 -12.26 -8.01 -24.93
C PHE A 360 -10.79 -8.31 -24.77
N LYS A 361 -10.01 -7.29 -24.41
CA LYS A 361 -8.71 -7.48 -23.79
C LYS A 361 -8.93 -7.71 -22.30
N ILE A 362 -8.38 -8.81 -21.78
CA ILE A 362 -8.42 -9.14 -20.35
C ILE A 362 -7.00 -9.15 -19.83
N ASP A 363 -6.68 -8.18 -18.96
CA ASP A 363 -5.45 -8.21 -18.19
C ASP A 363 -5.63 -9.13 -16.97
N GLN A 364 -4.80 -10.15 -16.91
CA GLN A 364 -4.68 -11.13 -15.83
C GLN A 364 -3.43 -10.82 -14.99
N TYR A 365 -3.32 -11.42 -13.80
CA TYR A 365 -2.19 -11.09 -12.92
C TYR A 365 -0.84 -11.45 -13.56
N ASN A 366 -0.77 -12.55 -14.32
CA ASN A 366 0.44 -13.03 -14.97
C ASN A 366 0.47 -12.85 -16.50
N GLY A 367 -0.34 -11.97 -17.06
CA GLY A 367 -0.32 -11.71 -18.50
C GLY A 367 -1.60 -11.05 -19.00
N SER A 368 -1.84 -11.12 -20.29
CA SER A 368 -3.09 -10.66 -20.90
C SER A 368 -3.61 -11.69 -21.88
N MET A 369 -4.93 -11.82 -21.99
CA MET A 369 -5.59 -12.61 -23.01
C MET A 369 -6.51 -11.72 -23.85
N PHE A 370 -6.82 -12.19 -25.06
CA PHE A 370 -7.82 -11.59 -25.91
C PHE A 370 -8.96 -12.57 -26.13
N LEU A 371 -10.19 -12.11 -25.90
CA LEU A 371 -11.42 -12.82 -26.19
C LEU A 371 -12.04 -12.22 -27.45
N LYS A 372 -12.02 -12.96 -28.55
CA LYS A 372 -12.62 -12.51 -29.80
C LYS A 372 -14.12 -12.78 -29.79
N LYS A 373 -14.93 -11.81 -30.19
CA LYS A 373 -16.37 -11.99 -30.37
C LYS A 373 -16.62 -12.90 -31.58
N VAL A 374 -17.39 -13.97 -31.39
CA VAL A 374 -17.70 -14.96 -32.43
C VAL A 374 -19.19 -15.03 -32.78
N LYS A 375 -20.08 -14.64 -31.85
CA LYS A 375 -21.51 -14.46 -32.11
C LYS A 375 -22.07 -13.25 -31.39
#